data_AF-A0AAV7BQP5-F1
#
_entry.id   AF-A0AAV7BQP5-F1
#
_cell.length_a   1.000
_cell.length_b   1.000
_cell.length_c   1.000
_cell.angle_alpha   90.00
_cell.angle_beta   90.00
_cell.angle_gamma   90.00
#
_symmetry.space_group_name_H-M   'P 1'
#
loop_
_entity.id
_entity.type
_entity.pdbx_description
1 polymer ?
#
loop_
_entity_poly.entity_id
_entity_poly.type
_entity_poly.pdbx_seq_one_letter_code
_entity_poly.pdbx_strand_id
1 'polypeptide(L)'
;MEIKSLVSSIADTNVLPSLQEFIQNKSKSDEKLLDLLSWVLSEKLFTIKCLKKDKFEEIQALPGSPSLSLPTPDFMFEIEYCEKLNTKFQETRGEMDVMYALHGSRLENFHSILHNGLHCHLNKTSLFGEGTYLTSDLSLALLYSPHGHGWARSILGPILSCVAMCEVIDHPDVKCQVKKKDSSEIDRKRARARNSEGGDVPEKYFVVTNNQLLRVKYLLVYSQGQPQRRSRQPSWFSSHRFAIAMTLYLFVLILIGLSSSKTFMHHWNRLLS
;
A
#
# COMPACT_ATOMS: atom_id res chain seq x y z
N MET A 1 32.38 5.00 -7.80
CA MET A 1 31.21 5.85 -7.48
C MET A 1 31.06 5.81 -5.97
N GLU A 2 31.73 6.75 -5.31
CA GLU A 2 32.15 6.66 -3.91
C GLU A 2 31.11 7.22 -2.93
N ILE A 3 31.16 6.74 -1.69
CA ILE A 3 30.27 7.04 -0.54
C ILE A 3 29.97 8.56 -0.38
N LYS A 4 30.88 9.45 -0.78
CA LYS A 4 30.67 10.91 -0.78
C LYS A 4 29.51 11.37 -1.70
N SER A 5 29.30 10.72 -2.84
CA SER A 5 28.20 10.99 -3.78
C SER A 5 26.85 10.59 -3.19
N LEU A 6 26.80 9.49 -2.43
CA LEU A 6 25.57 9.02 -1.78
C LEU A 6 25.16 9.97 -0.63
N VAL A 7 26.13 10.41 0.19
CA VAL A 7 25.89 11.32 1.31
C VAL A 7 25.42 12.71 0.82
N SER A 8 26.00 13.22 -0.28
CA SER A 8 25.50 14.44 -0.95
C SER A 8 24.05 14.27 -1.40
N SER A 9 23.74 13.18 -2.09
CA SER A 9 22.38 12.90 -2.57
C SER A 9 21.36 12.77 -1.44
N ILE A 10 21.77 12.20 -0.29
CA ILE A 10 20.93 12.03 0.91
C ILE A 10 20.69 13.39 1.61
N ALA A 11 21.71 14.23 1.71
CA ALA A 11 21.59 15.57 2.31
C ALA A 11 20.62 16.46 1.50
N ASP A 12 20.66 16.36 0.17
CA ASP A 12 19.76 17.09 -0.72
C ASP A 12 18.31 16.60 -0.61
N THR A 13 18.07 15.30 -0.34
CA THR A 13 16.70 14.74 -0.21
C THR A 13 15.90 15.24 1.00
N ASN A 14 16.55 15.56 2.13
CA ASN A 14 15.86 16.03 3.34
C ASN A 14 15.35 17.47 3.22
N VAL A 15 15.84 18.23 2.24
CA VAL A 15 15.46 19.63 1.97
C VAL A 15 14.43 19.73 0.84
N LEU A 16 14.05 18.61 0.23
CA LEU A 16 13.16 18.60 -0.94
C LEU A 16 11.78 19.20 -0.61
N PRO A 17 11.36 20.28 -1.31
CA PRO A 17 10.03 20.85 -1.16
C PRO A 17 8.98 19.90 -1.71
N SER A 18 7.75 19.97 -1.19
CA SER A 18 6.67 19.15 -1.76
C SER A 18 6.48 19.42 -3.26
N LEU A 19 5.97 18.45 -4.01
CA LEU A 19 5.79 18.62 -5.46
C LEU A 19 4.86 19.81 -5.79
N GLN A 20 3.87 20.09 -4.94
CA GLN A 20 2.99 21.25 -5.08
C GLN A 20 3.75 22.57 -4.92
N GLU A 21 4.59 22.69 -3.88
CA GLU A 21 5.43 23.87 -3.66
C GLU A 21 6.43 24.08 -4.79
N PHE A 22 6.98 22.99 -5.33
CA PHE A 22 7.88 23.01 -6.47
C PHE A 22 7.20 23.53 -7.74
N ILE A 23 6.01 23.00 -8.07
CA ILE A 23 5.23 23.45 -9.24
C ILE A 23 4.85 24.93 -9.12
N GLN A 24 4.48 25.39 -7.93
CA GLN A 24 4.12 26.79 -7.67
C GLN A 24 5.33 27.74 -7.76
N ASN A 25 6.52 27.29 -7.37
CA ASN A 25 7.75 28.09 -7.36
C ASN A 25 8.76 27.69 -8.44
N LYS A 26 8.27 27.21 -9.60
CA LYS A 26 9.12 26.67 -10.67
C LYS A 26 10.23 27.64 -11.13
N SER A 27 9.97 28.94 -11.14
CA SER A 27 10.95 29.97 -11.56
C SER A 27 12.09 30.23 -10.56
N LYS A 28 11.96 29.76 -9.31
CA LYS A 28 12.96 29.92 -8.24
C LYS A 28 13.58 28.58 -7.81
N SER A 29 13.27 27.51 -8.53
CA SER A 29 13.71 26.17 -8.17
C SER A 29 15.16 25.94 -8.56
N ASP A 30 15.91 25.25 -7.69
CA ASP A 30 17.30 24.87 -7.91
C ASP A 30 17.41 23.96 -9.17
N GLU A 31 18.38 24.24 -10.02
CA GLU A 31 18.67 23.46 -11.24
C GLU A 31 18.97 22.00 -10.91
N LYS A 32 19.66 21.73 -9.80
CA LYS A 32 19.94 20.35 -9.34
C LYS A 32 18.67 19.58 -8.97
N LEU A 33 17.68 20.28 -8.41
CA LEU A 33 16.39 19.69 -8.07
C LEU A 33 15.59 19.37 -9.33
N LEU A 34 15.62 20.26 -10.32
CA LEU A 34 15.01 20.03 -11.63
C LEU A 34 15.65 18.82 -12.31
N ASP A 35 16.98 18.70 -12.28
CA ASP A 35 17.69 17.57 -12.86
C ASP A 35 17.36 16.25 -12.15
N LEU A 36 17.29 16.26 -10.81
CA LEU A 36 16.90 15.08 -10.04
C LEU A 36 15.45 14.65 -10.36
N LEU A 37 14.50 15.58 -10.34
CA LEU A 37 13.10 15.27 -10.66
C LEU A 37 12.95 14.83 -12.11
N SER A 38 13.68 15.48 -13.03
CA SER A 38 13.76 15.06 -14.42
C SER A 38 14.28 13.64 -14.51
N TRP A 39 15.39 13.30 -13.83
CA TRP A 39 15.92 11.93 -13.83
C TRP A 39 14.92 10.89 -13.28
N VAL A 40 14.25 11.20 -12.17
CA VAL A 40 13.22 10.32 -11.57
C VAL A 40 12.01 10.14 -12.50
N LEU A 41 11.59 11.17 -13.23
CA LEU A 41 10.36 11.17 -14.02
C LEU A 41 10.54 10.94 -15.53
N SER A 42 11.76 11.08 -16.06
CA SER A 42 12.06 11.04 -17.51
C SER A 42 12.11 9.63 -18.08
N GLU A 43 11.59 8.65 -17.35
CA GLU A 43 11.72 7.28 -17.77
C GLU A 43 10.84 6.95 -18.97
N LYS A 44 11.41 6.20 -19.90
CA LYS A 44 10.76 5.83 -21.17
C LYS A 44 10.23 4.40 -21.19
N LEU A 45 10.47 3.63 -20.12
CA LEU A 45 10.12 2.21 -20.08
C LEU A 45 8.71 1.97 -19.54
N PHE A 46 8.27 2.78 -18.58
CA PHE A 46 6.93 2.72 -18.03
C PHE A 46 6.50 4.08 -17.49
N THR A 47 5.19 4.23 -17.30
CA THR A 47 4.60 5.35 -16.55
C THR A 47 3.71 4.81 -15.44
N ILE A 48 3.50 5.61 -14.40
CA ILE A 48 2.69 5.25 -13.24
C ILE A 48 1.44 6.12 -13.23
N LYS A 49 0.26 5.51 -13.32
CA LYS A 49 -1.04 6.19 -13.31
C LYS A 49 -1.75 5.95 -11.99
N CYS A 50 -2.24 7.01 -11.34
CA CYS A 50 -3.10 6.87 -10.17
C CYS A 50 -4.48 6.37 -10.58
N LEU A 51 -4.97 5.32 -9.91
CA LEU A 51 -6.29 4.75 -10.15
C LEU A 51 -7.33 5.31 -9.18
N LYS A 52 -8.56 5.49 -9.68
CA LYS A 52 -9.72 5.84 -8.87
C LYS A 52 -10.27 4.60 -8.16
N LYS A 53 -11.00 4.80 -7.06
CA LYS A 53 -11.58 3.73 -6.25
C LYS A 53 -12.49 2.79 -7.06
N ASP A 54 -13.25 3.30 -8.01
CA ASP A 54 -14.16 2.49 -8.83
C ASP A 54 -13.39 1.41 -9.63
N LYS A 55 -12.17 1.74 -10.11
CA LYS A 55 -11.30 0.77 -10.80
C LYS A 55 -10.74 -0.31 -9.89
N PHE A 56 -10.65 -0.05 -8.58
CA PHE A 56 -10.19 -1.04 -7.62
C PHE A 56 -11.21 -2.16 -7.45
N GLU A 57 -12.50 -1.83 -7.41
CA GLU A 57 -13.58 -2.83 -7.33
C GLU A 57 -13.62 -3.70 -8.59
N GLU A 58 -13.42 -3.10 -9.77
CA GLU A 58 -13.28 -3.85 -11.03
C GLU A 58 -12.11 -4.84 -10.98
N ILE A 59 -10.95 -4.44 -10.46
CA ILE A 59 -9.76 -5.30 -10.35
C ILE A 59 -9.96 -6.42 -9.33
N GLN A 60 -10.66 -6.15 -8.22
CA GLN A 60 -11.06 -7.18 -7.26
C GLN A 60 -12.05 -8.19 -7.85
N ALA A 61 -12.86 -7.77 -8.82
CA ALA A 61 -13.83 -8.64 -9.48
C ALA A 61 -13.21 -9.49 -10.59
N LEU A 62 -11.93 -9.27 -10.96
CA LEU A 62 -11.29 -10.03 -12.02
C LEU A 62 -11.15 -11.52 -11.64
N PRO A 63 -11.45 -12.46 -12.57
CA PRO A 63 -11.22 -13.88 -12.37
C PRO A 63 -9.74 -14.16 -12.04
N GLY A 64 -9.49 -14.88 -10.95
CA GLY A 64 -8.13 -15.17 -10.50
C GLY A 64 -7.40 -13.99 -9.85
N SER A 65 -8.11 -12.90 -9.56
CA SER A 65 -7.60 -11.86 -8.67
C SER A 65 -7.40 -12.42 -7.25
N PRO A 66 -6.35 -11.99 -6.55
CA PRO A 66 -6.11 -12.39 -5.17
C PRO A 66 -7.26 -11.93 -4.28
N SER A 67 -7.68 -12.75 -3.32
CA SER A 67 -8.70 -12.36 -2.34
C SER A 67 -8.13 -11.25 -1.46
N LEU A 68 -8.52 -10.00 -1.74
CA LEU A 68 -8.16 -8.84 -0.93
C LEU A 68 -9.08 -8.80 0.30
N SER A 69 -8.93 -9.76 1.22
CA SER A 69 -9.45 -9.57 2.57
C SER A 69 -8.76 -8.34 3.16
N LEU A 70 -9.54 -7.40 3.71
CA LEU A 70 -9.14 -6.13 4.32
C LEU A 70 -7.70 -6.14 4.90
N PRO A 71 -6.90 -5.07 4.71
CA PRO A 71 -7.31 -3.68 4.48
C PRO A 71 -7.33 -3.23 3.01
N THR A 72 -8.19 -2.23 2.72
CA THR A 72 -8.21 -1.52 1.42
C THR A 72 -6.99 -0.60 1.32
N PRO A 73 -6.28 -0.54 0.18
CA PRO A 73 -5.20 0.42 -0.02
C PRO A 73 -5.72 1.86 0.00
N ASP A 74 -4.90 2.78 0.52
CA ASP A 74 -5.19 4.22 0.49
C ASP A 74 -5.02 4.79 -0.91
N PHE A 75 -4.02 4.28 -1.63
CA PHE A 75 -3.71 4.65 -3.01
C PHE A 75 -3.44 3.40 -3.84
N MET A 76 -3.88 3.44 -5.10
CA MET A 76 -3.57 2.39 -6.07
C MET A 76 -3.01 3.03 -7.34
N PHE A 77 -1.97 2.40 -7.88
CA PHE A 77 -1.35 2.84 -9.11
C PHE A 77 -1.31 1.71 -10.12
N GLU A 78 -1.52 2.05 -11.39
CA GLU A 78 -1.31 1.16 -12.54
C GLU A 78 0.03 1.48 -13.21
N ILE A 79 0.76 0.43 -13.57
CA ILE A 79 1.96 0.52 -14.38
C ILE A 79 1.57 0.33 -15.84
N GLU A 80 1.89 1.34 -16.65
CA GLU A 80 1.75 1.29 -18.11
C GLU A 80 3.14 1.22 -18.73
N TYR A 81 3.47 0.04 -19.26
CA TYR A 81 4.73 -0.19 -19.94
C TYR A 81 4.70 0.40 -21.36
N CYS A 82 5.88 0.85 -21.82
CA CYS A 82 6.03 1.30 -23.21
C CYS A 82 5.72 0.17 -24.20
N GLU A 83 5.36 0.54 -25.41
CA GLU A 83 4.90 -0.38 -26.45
C GLU A 83 5.86 -1.56 -26.65
N LYS A 84 7.18 -1.30 -26.71
CA LYS A 84 8.20 -2.35 -26.85
C LYS A 84 8.12 -3.42 -25.76
N LEU A 85 8.02 -3.02 -24.49
CA LEU A 85 7.95 -3.96 -23.37
C LEU A 85 6.58 -4.65 -23.31
N ASN A 86 5.52 -3.93 -23.66
CA ASN A 86 4.18 -4.50 -23.72
C ASN A 86 4.08 -5.58 -24.81
N THR A 87 4.57 -5.30 -26.02
CA THR A 87 4.60 -6.26 -27.13
C THR A 87 5.39 -7.51 -26.75
N LYS A 88 6.59 -7.35 -26.18
CA LYS A 88 7.40 -8.49 -25.71
C LYS A 88 6.64 -9.38 -24.69
N PHE A 89 5.90 -8.76 -23.77
CA PHE A 89 5.10 -9.51 -22.81
C PHE A 89 3.94 -10.25 -23.48
N GLN A 90 3.24 -9.61 -24.44
CA GLN A 90 2.17 -10.27 -25.20
C GLN A 90 2.69 -11.41 -26.08
N GLU A 91 3.86 -11.26 -26.71
CA GLU A 91 4.53 -12.33 -27.47
C GLU A 91 4.88 -13.51 -26.57
N THR A 92 5.39 -13.25 -25.36
CA THR A 92 5.71 -14.29 -24.37
C THR A 92 4.44 -14.99 -23.87
N ARG A 93 3.33 -14.25 -23.74
CA ARG A 93 2.02 -14.78 -23.35
C ARG A 93 1.43 -15.71 -24.43
N GLY A 94 1.51 -15.32 -25.69
CA GLY A 94 0.84 -16.04 -26.78
C GLY A 94 -0.65 -16.22 -26.48
N GLU A 95 -1.15 -17.46 -26.56
CA GLU A 95 -2.54 -17.82 -26.29
C GLU A 95 -2.83 -18.15 -24.82
N MET A 96 -1.82 -18.08 -23.94
CA MET A 96 -1.99 -18.43 -22.53
C MET A 96 -2.82 -17.40 -21.76
N ASP A 97 -3.48 -17.87 -20.73
CA ASP A 97 -4.19 -17.03 -19.77
C ASP A 97 -3.22 -16.26 -18.87
N VAL A 98 -3.73 -15.20 -18.26
CA VAL A 98 -3.04 -14.44 -17.20
C VAL A 98 -3.77 -14.59 -15.88
N MET A 99 -3.01 -14.66 -14.80
CA MET A 99 -3.50 -14.65 -13.43
C MET A 99 -2.83 -13.51 -12.66
N TYR A 100 -3.47 -13.08 -11.57
CA TYR A 100 -2.94 -12.03 -10.71
C TYR A 100 -2.47 -12.60 -9.39
N ALA A 101 -1.28 -12.18 -8.97
CA ALA A 101 -0.72 -12.58 -7.68
C ALA A 101 0.03 -11.41 -7.04
N LEU A 102 0.15 -11.44 -5.72
CA LEU A 102 0.71 -10.36 -4.92
C LEU A 102 2.15 -10.67 -4.52
N HIS A 103 2.99 -9.65 -4.54
CA HIS A 103 4.34 -9.68 -4.01
C HIS A 103 4.49 -8.61 -2.93
N GLY A 104 4.82 -9.04 -1.72
CA GLY A 104 5.18 -8.13 -0.64
C GLY A 104 6.67 -7.89 -0.58
N SER A 105 7.07 -6.64 -0.37
CA SER A 105 8.48 -6.26 -0.20
C SER A 105 8.61 -5.02 0.67
N ARG A 106 9.81 -4.75 1.17
CA ARG A 106 10.10 -3.48 1.85
C ARG A 106 10.01 -2.30 0.88
N LEU A 107 9.58 -1.15 1.37
CA LEU A 107 9.31 0.05 0.56
C LEU A 107 10.53 0.46 -0.29
N GLU A 108 11.74 0.41 0.27
CA GLU A 108 12.99 0.77 -0.39
C GLU A 108 13.32 -0.08 -1.64
N ASN A 109 12.73 -1.27 -1.76
CA ASN A 109 12.97 -2.15 -2.90
C ASN A 109 12.15 -1.75 -4.14
N PHE A 110 11.04 -1.01 -3.98
CA PHE A 110 10.08 -0.79 -5.05
C PHE A 110 10.63 0.03 -6.22
N HIS A 111 11.58 0.94 -5.99
CA HIS A 111 12.30 1.59 -7.07
C HIS A 111 12.98 0.51 -7.94
N SER A 112 13.87 -0.29 -7.36
CA SER A 112 14.58 -1.35 -8.10
C SER A 112 13.62 -2.37 -8.75
N ILE A 113 12.54 -2.75 -8.06
CA ILE A 113 11.53 -3.68 -8.60
C ILE A 113 10.87 -3.13 -9.85
N LEU A 114 10.56 -1.83 -9.91
CA LEU A 114 9.92 -1.23 -11.08
C LEU A 114 10.89 -1.13 -12.27
N HIS A 115 12.15 -0.74 -12.03
CA HIS A 115 13.14 -0.57 -13.10
C HIS A 115 13.75 -1.89 -13.60
N ASN A 116 13.97 -2.85 -12.70
CA ASN A 116 14.71 -4.07 -12.99
C ASN A 116 13.85 -5.35 -12.96
N GLY A 117 12.59 -5.23 -12.53
CA GLY A 117 11.70 -6.37 -12.30
C GLY A 117 11.95 -7.06 -10.95
N LEU A 118 11.17 -8.10 -10.70
CA LEU A 118 11.32 -8.93 -9.50
C LEU A 118 12.49 -9.91 -9.71
N HIS A 119 13.60 -9.68 -9.00
CA HIS A 119 14.80 -10.52 -9.10
C HIS A 119 14.63 -11.86 -8.35
N CYS A 120 14.35 -12.93 -9.10
CA CYS A 120 14.24 -14.30 -8.60
C CYS A 120 15.45 -14.81 -7.78
N HIS A 121 16.66 -14.31 -8.02
CA HIS A 121 17.91 -14.81 -7.42
C HIS A 121 18.33 -14.13 -6.10
N LEU A 122 17.62 -13.09 -5.63
CA LEU A 122 17.98 -12.39 -4.39
C LEU A 122 17.32 -13.02 -3.14
N ASN A 123 16.41 -13.97 -3.31
CA ASN A 123 15.75 -14.70 -2.22
C ASN A 123 16.62 -15.87 -1.76
N LYS A 124 17.65 -15.61 -0.93
CA LYS A 124 18.60 -16.61 -0.42
C LYS A 124 17.98 -17.72 0.45
N THR A 125 16.73 -17.57 0.89
CA THR A 125 16.02 -18.54 1.73
C THR A 125 14.72 -18.94 1.03
N SER A 126 14.77 -20.01 0.25
CA SER A 126 13.64 -20.43 -0.58
C SER A 126 13.19 -21.83 -0.16
N LEU A 127 12.40 -21.91 0.93
CA LEU A 127 11.89 -23.17 1.47
C LEU A 127 11.23 -24.04 0.38
N PHE A 128 10.57 -23.40 -0.59
CA PHE A 128 9.87 -24.07 -1.68
C PHE A 128 10.61 -24.03 -3.03
N GLY A 129 11.93 -23.80 -3.02
CA GLY A 129 12.78 -23.74 -4.21
C GLY A 129 12.98 -22.32 -4.78
N GLU A 130 13.95 -22.18 -5.68
CA GLU A 130 14.39 -20.87 -6.18
C GLU A 130 13.32 -20.19 -7.04
N GLY A 131 13.13 -18.88 -6.85
CA GLY A 131 12.20 -18.10 -7.64
C GLY A 131 11.66 -16.86 -6.95
N THR A 132 10.81 -16.15 -7.67
CA THR A 132 10.00 -15.04 -7.15
C THR A 132 8.75 -15.61 -6.49
N TYR A 133 8.60 -15.33 -5.20
CA TYR A 133 7.46 -15.76 -4.39
C TYR A 133 6.33 -14.74 -4.52
N LEU A 134 5.17 -15.24 -4.93
CA LEU A 134 3.92 -14.49 -5.00
C LEU A 134 2.84 -15.21 -4.19
N THR A 135 1.75 -14.52 -3.90
CA THR A 135 0.61 -15.09 -3.17
C THR A 135 -0.73 -14.60 -3.70
N SER A 136 -1.77 -15.42 -3.59
CA SER A 136 -3.16 -15.01 -3.85
C SER A 136 -3.83 -14.32 -2.65
N ASP A 137 -3.14 -14.17 -1.52
CA ASP A 137 -3.70 -13.64 -0.28
C ASP A 137 -3.01 -12.32 0.11
N LEU A 138 -3.79 -11.24 0.16
CA LEU A 138 -3.26 -9.92 0.52
C LEU A 138 -2.71 -9.87 1.93
N SER A 139 -3.35 -10.53 2.87
CA SER A 139 -2.93 -10.54 4.28
C SER A 139 -1.52 -11.08 4.41
N LEU A 140 -1.20 -12.11 3.62
CA LEU A 140 0.12 -12.71 3.57
C LEU A 140 1.14 -11.80 2.88
N ALA A 141 0.80 -11.15 1.76
CA ALA A 141 1.69 -10.19 1.10
C ALA A 141 2.03 -8.99 2.02
N LEU A 142 1.07 -8.55 2.83
CA LEU A 142 1.27 -7.47 3.80
C LEU A 142 2.27 -7.83 4.91
N LEU A 143 2.38 -9.10 5.32
CA LEU A 143 3.40 -9.54 6.29
C LEU A 143 4.83 -9.28 5.79
N TYR A 144 5.03 -9.31 4.46
CA TYR A 144 6.31 -9.01 3.81
C TYR A 144 6.45 -7.54 3.39
N SER A 145 5.45 -6.71 3.67
CA SER A 145 5.39 -5.30 3.27
C SER A 145 5.31 -4.38 4.48
N PRO A 146 6.35 -4.34 5.35
CA PRO A 146 6.34 -3.47 6.50
C PRO A 146 6.31 -2.00 6.07
N HIS A 147 5.80 -1.15 6.95
CA HIS A 147 5.87 0.29 6.78
C HIS A 147 7.32 0.76 6.76
N GLY A 148 7.69 1.51 5.73
CA GLY A 148 8.99 2.14 5.56
C GLY A 148 8.88 3.66 5.46
N HIS A 149 10.00 4.34 5.67
CA HIS A 149 10.09 5.79 5.49
C HIS A 149 10.16 6.10 3.98
N GLY A 150 9.17 6.83 3.49
CA GLY A 150 9.17 7.38 2.14
C GLY A 150 9.71 8.81 2.14
N TRP A 151 9.15 9.63 1.26
CA TRP A 151 9.48 11.04 1.20
C TRP A 151 8.66 11.84 2.23
N ALA A 152 9.36 12.55 3.12
CA ALA A 152 8.76 13.27 4.26
C ALA A 152 7.66 14.27 3.87
N ARG A 153 7.78 14.91 2.69
CA ARG A 153 6.83 15.90 2.18
C ARG A 153 5.92 15.34 1.07
N SER A 154 5.82 14.02 0.97
CA SER A 154 4.93 13.34 0.04
C SER A 154 3.45 13.60 0.36
N ILE A 155 2.66 13.80 -0.69
CA ILE A 155 1.20 13.85 -0.59
C ILE A 155 0.58 12.53 -0.12
N LEU A 156 1.32 11.42 -0.27
CA LEU A 156 0.90 10.09 0.16
C LEU A 156 1.14 9.87 1.67
N GLY A 157 1.87 10.78 2.32
CA GLY A 157 2.35 10.62 3.69
C GLY A 157 3.81 10.16 3.75
N PRO A 158 4.49 10.37 4.90
CA PRO A 158 5.92 10.09 5.07
C PRO A 158 6.24 8.61 5.33
N ILE A 159 5.25 7.81 5.72
CA ILE A 159 5.42 6.41 6.10
C ILE A 159 4.44 5.57 5.28
N LEU A 160 4.98 4.66 4.46
CA LEU A 160 4.21 3.92 3.47
C LEU A 160 4.54 2.42 3.58
N SER A 161 3.52 1.58 3.36
CA SER A 161 3.68 0.18 2.99
C SER A 161 3.23 0.02 1.53
N CYS A 162 3.87 -0.87 0.78
CA CYS A 162 3.59 -1.08 -0.63
C CYS A 162 3.56 -2.58 -0.95
N VAL A 163 2.56 -3.00 -1.72
CA VAL A 163 2.43 -4.38 -2.25
C VAL A 163 2.34 -4.28 -3.77
N ALA A 164 3.12 -5.08 -4.49
CA ALA A 164 2.99 -5.22 -5.93
C ALA A 164 1.90 -6.26 -6.26
N MET A 165 1.00 -5.93 -7.18
CA MET A 165 0.13 -6.89 -7.85
C MET A 165 0.71 -7.16 -9.23
N CYS A 166 1.09 -8.41 -9.47
CA CYS A 166 1.73 -8.88 -10.67
C CYS A 166 0.73 -9.53 -11.60
N GLU A 167 0.87 -9.23 -12.90
CA GLU A 167 0.26 -10.01 -13.97
C GLU A 167 1.23 -11.16 -14.29
N VAL A 168 0.75 -12.40 -14.17
CA VAL A 168 1.55 -13.62 -14.32
C VAL A 168 0.94 -14.47 -15.43
N ILE A 169 1.74 -14.86 -16.40
CA ILE A 169 1.34 -15.77 -17.48
C ILE A 169 1.16 -17.18 -16.89
N ASP A 170 0.03 -17.83 -17.18
CA ASP A 170 -0.26 -19.18 -16.71
C ASP A 170 0.55 -20.23 -17.48
N HIS A 171 1.83 -20.33 -17.13
CA HIS A 171 2.82 -21.16 -17.80
C HIS A 171 3.30 -22.31 -16.88
N PRO A 172 3.70 -23.48 -17.42
CA PRO A 172 4.20 -24.62 -16.62
C PRO A 172 5.39 -24.33 -15.69
N ASP A 173 6.16 -23.27 -15.97
CA ASP A 173 7.27 -22.82 -15.12
C ASP A 173 6.82 -22.09 -13.85
N VAL A 174 5.55 -21.68 -13.77
CA VAL A 174 4.97 -21.13 -12.55
C VAL A 174 4.50 -22.27 -11.66
N LYS A 175 5.10 -22.42 -10.48
CA LYS A 175 4.81 -23.51 -9.54
C LYS A 175 3.74 -23.07 -8.55
N CYS A 176 2.64 -23.78 -8.49
CA CYS A 176 1.46 -23.45 -7.71
C CYS A 176 0.50 -24.66 -7.63
N GLN A 177 -0.41 -24.63 -6.66
CA GLN A 177 -1.47 -25.63 -6.49
C GLN A 177 -2.85 -25.02 -6.80
N VAL A 178 -3.02 -24.48 -8.01
CA VAL A 178 -4.29 -23.89 -8.43
C VAL A 178 -5.26 -24.99 -8.84
N LYS A 179 -6.55 -24.81 -8.53
CA LYS A 179 -7.64 -25.65 -9.05
C LYS A 179 -7.82 -25.37 -10.54
N LYS A 180 -7.93 -26.39 -11.38
CA LYS A 180 -8.21 -26.19 -12.80
C LYS A 180 -9.56 -25.46 -12.98
N LYS A 181 -9.65 -24.59 -13.99
CA LYS A 181 -10.87 -23.81 -14.29
C LYS A 181 -12.13 -24.69 -14.43
N ASP A 182 -11.98 -25.94 -14.86
CA ASP A 182 -13.10 -26.86 -15.14
C ASP A 182 -13.11 -28.14 -14.27
N SER A 183 -12.24 -28.24 -13.26
CA SER A 183 -12.27 -29.41 -12.36
C SER A 183 -11.83 -29.06 -10.94
N SER A 184 -12.42 -29.75 -9.95
CA SER A 184 -11.98 -29.67 -8.55
C SER A 184 -10.61 -30.32 -8.31
N GLU A 185 -9.97 -30.84 -9.36
CA GLU A 185 -8.65 -31.45 -9.29
C GLU A 185 -7.56 -30.38 -9.27
N ILE A 186 -6.72 -30.45 -8.24
CA ILE A 186 -5.51 -29.65 -8.11
C ILE A 186 -4.51 -30.13 -9.15
N ASP A 187 -3.93 -29.21 -9.94
CA ASP A 187 -2.85 -29.58 -10.87
C ASP A 187 -1.55 -29.87 -10.12
N ARG A 188 -1.41 -31.10 -9.62
CA ARG A 188 -0.23 -31.53 -8.85
C ARG A 188 1.05 -31.54 -9.68
N LYS A 189 0.98 -31.44 -11.03
CA LYS A 189 2.17 -31.40 -11.90
C LYS A 189 3.02 -30.14 -11.68
N ARG A 190 2.41 -29.07 -11.18
CA ARG A 190 3.07 -27.78 -10.90
C ARG A 190 3.28 -27.52 -9.41
N ALA A 191 2.97 -28.48 -8.54
CA ALA A 191 3.01 -28.29 -7.10
C ALA A 191 4.44 -28.10 -6.55
N ARG A 192 5.47 -28.63 -7.21
CA ARG A 192 6.84 -28.64 -6.67
C ARG A 192 7.82 -27.85 -7.55
N ALA A 193 8.53 -26.91 -6.94
CA ALA A 193 9.67 -26.26 -7.59
C ALA A 193 10.94 -27.10 -7.47
N ARG A 194 11.89 -26.83 -8.37
CA ARG A 194 13.20 -27.48 -8.35
C ARG A 194 13.94 -27.12 -7.07
N ASN A 195 14.61 -28.09 -6.45
CA ASN A 195 15.35 -27.92 -5.18
C ASN A 195 14.49 -27.46 -3.99
N SER A 196 13.19 -27.75 -3.99
CA SER A 196 12.34 -27.49 -2.82
C SER A 196 12.69 -28.44 -1.66
N GLU A 197 13.19 -27.87 -0.56
CA GLU A 197 13.47 -28.55 0.71
C GLU A 197 12.19 -28.75 1.55
N GLY A 198 11.23 -27.83 1.42
CA GLY A 198 9.96 -27.81 2.16
C GLY A 198 8.81 -28.57 1.51
N GLY A 199 9.05 -29.28 0.41
CA GLY A 199 8.03 -30.07 -0.29
C GLY A 199 7.24 -29.27 -1.33
N ASP A 200 5.93 -29.45 -1.38
CA ASP A 200 5.08 -28.77 -2.37
C ASP A 200 4.82 -27.31 -1.96
N VAL A 201 4.72 -26.42 -2.96
CA VAL A 201 4.35 -25.00 -2.79
C VAL A 201 2.93 -24.94 -2.22
N PRO A 202 2.66 -24.27 -1.09
CA PRO A 202 1.32 -24.25 -0.50
C PRO A 202 0.28 -23.58 -1.41
N GLU A 203 -1.00 -23.88 -1.23
CA GLU A 203 -2.11 -23.46 -2.14
C GLU A 203 -2.18 -21.96 -2.43
N LYS A 204 -1.83 -21.12 -1.45
CA LYS A 204 -1.87 -19.66 -1.57
C LYS A 204 -0.61 -19.05 -2.18
N TYR A 205 0.40 -19.85 -2.50
CA TYR A 205 1.69 -19.37 -3.00
C TYR A 205 1.91 -19.76 -4.46
N PHE A 206 2.69 -18.92 -5.14
CA PHE A 206 3.20 -19.16 -6.47
C PHE A 206 4.71 -18.92 -6.45
N VAL A 207 5.47 -19.80 -7.07
CA VAL A 207 6.90 -19.61 -7.28
C VAL A 207 7.14 -19.49 -8.78
N VAL A 208 7.59 -18.31 -9.21
CA VAL A 208 7.90 -18.03 -10.62
C VAL A 208 9.41 -18.06 -10.81
N THR A 209 9.89 -19.01 -11.61
CA THR A 209 11.33 -19.19 -11.87
C THR A 209 11.85 -18.30 -13.00
N ASN A 210 11.00 -18.00 -13.98
CA ASN A 210 11.33 -17.17 -15.13
C ASN A 210 10.68 -15.78 -15.02
N ASN A 211 11.50 -14.74 -14.85
CA ASN A 211 11.03 -13.36 -14.67
C ASN A 211 10.33 -12.78 -15.91
N GLN A 212 10.44 -13.41 -17.09
CA GLN A 212 9.70 -12.98 -18.28
C GLN A 212 8.21 -13.34 -18.23
N LEU A 213 7.84 -14.27 -17.33
CA LEU A 213 6.46 -14.73 -17.18
C LEU A 213 5.62 -13.83 -16.27
N LEU A 214 6.21 -12.78 -15.71
CA LEU A 214 5.50 -11.89 -14.81
C LEU A 214 5.94 -10.43 -15.00
N ARG A 215 5.04 -9.50 -14.71
CA ARG A 215 5.37 -8.08 -14.56
C ARG A 215 4.53 -7.44 -13.48
N VAL A 216 5.02 -6.37 -12.88
CA VAL A 216 4.23 -5.59 -11.91
C VAL A 216 3.18 -4.80 -12.69
N LYS A 217 1.91 -5.04 -12.42
CA LYS A 217 0.81 -4.35 -13.11
C LYS A 217 0.20 -3.25 -12.26
N TYR A 218 0.09 -3.48 -10.94
CA TYR A 218 -0.41 -2.48 -10.01
C TYR A 218 0.44 -2.38 -8.74
N LEU A 219 0.39 -1.21 -8.10
CA LEU A 219 0.93 -0.97 -6.76
C LEU A 219 -0.21 -0.63 -5.82
N LEU A 220 -0.29 -1.35 -4.71
CA LEU A 220 -1.22 -1.12 -3.61
C LEU A 220 -0.43 -0.42 -2.50
N VAL A 221 -0.75 0.84 -2.22
CA VAL A 221 -0.01 1.66 -1.25
C VAL A 221 -0.90 1.96 -0.05
N TYR A 222 -0.37 1.65 1.13
CA TYR A 222 -0.98 1.88 2.43
C TYR A 222 -0.20 2.99 3.11
N SER A 223 -0.87 4.09 3.41
CA SER A 223 -0.28 5.18 4.16
C SER A 223 -0.50 4.91 5.63
N GLN A 224 0.58 4.87 6.41
CA GLN A 224 0.42 4.97 7.85
C GLN A 224 0.02 6.41 8.12
N GLY A 225 -1.29 6.63 8.20
CA GLY A 225 -1.81 7.95 8.48
C GLY A 225 -1.09 8.50 9.71
N GLN A 226 -0.46 9.66 9.58
CA GLN A 226 -0.60 10.59 10.69
C GLN A 226 -2.10 10.71 10.91
N PRO A 227 -2.61 10.58 12.16
CA PRO A 227 -4.03 10.68 12.43
C PRO A 227 -4.52 11.89 11.66
N GLN A 228 -5.36 11.64 10.66
CA GLN A 228 -5.67 12.66 9.66
C GLN A 228 -5.99 13.92 10.45
N ARG A 229 -5.29 15.02 10.15
CA ARG A 229 -5.94 16.33 10.17
C ARG A 229 -7.05 16.28 9.13
N ARG A 230 -8.08 15.44 9.34
CA ARG A 230 -9.42 15.78 8.92
C ARG A 230 -9.60 17.13 9.56
N SER A 231 -9.83 18.14 8.74
CA SER A 231 -10.41 19.41 9.17
C SER A 231 -11.82 19.22 9.76
N ARG A 232 -12.11 18.10 10.43
CA ARG A 232 -12.96 18.13 11.60
C ARG A 232 -12.18 18.92 12.65
N GLN A 233 -12.31 20.25 12.56
CA GLN A 233 -12.35 21.09 13.74
C GLN A 233 -13.04 20.24 14.82
N PRO A 234 -12.35 19.81 15.89
CA PRO A 234 -13.04 19.14 16.97
C PRO A 234 -14.14 20.12 17.37
N SER A 235 -15.41 19.70 17.30
CA SER A 235 -16.47 20.55 17.84
C SER A 235 -16.04 20.92 19.25
N TRP A 236 -16.20 22.17 19.65
CA TRP A 236 -15.72 22.67 20.94
C TRP A 236 -16.09 21.74 22.12
N PHE A 237 -17.25 21.08 22.00
CA PHE A 237 -17.74 20.01 22.88
C PHE A 237 -16.83 18.77 22.99
N SER A 238 -16.17 18.34 21.91
CA SER A 238 -15.25 17.20 21.91
C SER A 238 -13.94 17.50 22.64
N SER A 239 -13.45 18.73 22.57
CA SER A 239 -12.19 19.13 23.21
C SER A 239 -12.34 19.37 24.72
N HIS A 240 -13.57 19.64 25.18
CA HIS A 240 -13.86 20.02 26.57
C HIS A 240 -14.72 18.99 27.31
N ARG A 241 -14.78 17.74 26.86
CA ARG A 241 -15.62 16.67 27.47
C ARG A 241 -15.47 16.60 29.00
N PHE A 242 -14.24 16.74 29.49
CA PHE A 242 -13.94 16.74 30.92
C PHE A 242 -14.49 17.99 31.64
N ALA A 243 -14.28 19.18 31.08
CA ALA A 243 -14.77 20.42 31.67
C ALA A 243 -16.31 20.47 31.68
N ILE A 244 -16.95 19.97 30.62
CA ILE A 244 -18.40 19.83 30.51
C ILE A 244 -18.92 18.82 31.55
N ALA A 245 -18.28 17.66 31.70
CA ALA A 245 -18.65 16.69 32.73
C ALA A 245 -18.51 17.28 34.15
N MET A 246 -17.47 18.06 34.41
CA MET A 246 -17.27 18.74 35.70
C MET A 246 -18.31 19.83 35.97
N THR A 247 -18.67 20.64 34.97
CA THR A 247 -19.71 21.66 35.13
C THR A 247 -21.09 21.03 35.35
N LEU A 248 -21.40 19.94 34.62
CA LEU A 248 -22.65 19.19 34.79
C LEU A 248 -22.73 18.55 36.19
N TYR A 249 -21.63 18.00 36.66
CA TYR A 249 -21.53 17.44 38.02
C TYR A 249 -21.74 18.51 39.10
N LEU A 250 -21.08 19.67 38.98
CA LEU A 250 -21.28 20.79 39.90
C LEU A 250 -22.72 21.30 39.88
N PHE A 251 -23.35 21.35 38.71
CA PHE A 251 -24.75 21.76 38.58
C PHE A 251 -25.70 20.79 39.32
N VAL A 252 -25.46 19.48 39.20
CA VAL A 252 -26.21 18.46 39.95
C VAL A 252 -26.02 18.62 41.46
N LEU A 253 -24.79 18.87 41.93
CA LEU A 253 -24.53 19.12 43.35
C LEU A 253 -25.25 20.38 43.87
N ILE A 254 -25.30 21.45 43.06
CA ILE A 254 -26.04 22.67 43.41
C ILE A 254 -27.55 22.39 43.48
N LEU A 255 -28.12 21.66 42.52
CA LEU A 255 -29.53 21.28 42.55
C LEU A 255 -29.88 20.43 43.78
N ILE A 256 -29.03 19.46 44.13
CA ILE A 256 -29.19 18.65 45.34
C ILE A 256 -29.07 19.55 46.59
N GLY A 257 -28.11 20.47 46.63
CA GLY A 257 -27.95 21.44 47.73
C GLY A 257 -29.14 22.39 47.90
N LEU A 258 -29.71 22.87 46.80
CA LEU A 258 -30.90 23.73 46.81
C LEU A 258 -32.17 22.95 47.20
N SER A 259 -32.34 21.72 46.71
CA SER A 259 -33.48 20.86 47.06
C SER A 259 -33.46 20.39 48.52
N SER A 260 -32.28 20.23 49.11
CA SER A 260 -32.12 19.85 50.52
C SER A 260 -32.13 21.05 51.48
N SER A 261 -32.08 22.28 50.96
CA SER A 261 -32.17 23.51 51.75
C SER A 261 -33.62 23.82 52.14
N LYS A 262 -33.89 23.78 53.45
CA LYS A 262 -35.19 24.15 54.03
C LYS A 262 -35.61 25.60 53.70
N THR A 263 -34.64 26.48 53.44
CA THR A 263 -34.87 27.90 53.13
C THR A 263 -35.33 28.10 51.67
N PHE A 264 -34.81 27.30 50.73
CA PHE A 264 -35.20 27.36 49.32
C PHE A 264 -36.61 26.79 49.10
N MET A 265 -36.93 25.66 49.74
CA MET A 265 -38.30 25.10 49.74
C MET A 265 -39.33 26.08 50.30
N HIS A 266 -38.96 26.87 51.31
CA HIS A 266 -39.85 27.88 51.91
C HIS A 266 -40.10 29.08 50.96
N HIS A 267 -39.10 29.53 50.20
CA HIS A 267 -39.28 30.58 49.19
C HIS A 267 -40.01 30.09 47.93
N TRP A 268 -39.74 28.86 47.48
CA TRP A 268 -40.39 28.27 46.31
C TRP A 268 -41.90 28.04 46.55
N ASN A 269 -42.27 27.56 47.74
CA ASN A 269 -43.69 27.41 48.13
C ASN A 269 -44.42 28.76 48.29
N ARG A 270 -43.70 29.87 48.49
CA ARG A 270 -44.28 31.23 48.59
C ARG A 270 -44.43 31.92 47.22
N LEU A 271 -43.76 31.41 46.18
CA LEU A 271 -43.85 31.90 44.80
C LEU A 271 -44.90 31.14 43.97
N LEU A 272 -45.31 29.95 44.42
CA LEU A 272 -46.34 29.10 43.80
C LEU A 272 -47.70 29.13 44.53
N SER A 273 -47.81 29.93 45.61
CA SER A 273 -49.05 30.34 46.27
C SER A 273 -49.41 31.76 45.85
#